data_AF-A0A371QSK6-F1
#
_entry.id   AF-A0A371QSK6-F1
#
_cell.length_a   1.000
_cell.length_b   1.000
_cell.length_c   1.000
_cell.angle_alpha   90.00
_cell.angle_beta   90.00
_cell.angle_gamma   90.00
#
_symmetry.space_group_name_H-M   'P 1'
#
loop_
_entity.id
_entity.type
_entity.pdbx_description
1 polymer ?
#
loop_
_entity_poly.entity_id
_entity_poly.type
_entity_poly.pdbx_seq_one_letter_code
_entity_poly.pdbx_strand_id
1 'polypeptide(L)'
;MKLVDPSGKEVTSKENKEAGQLEKQLTQKIEKLLEPVMNKIKLAGGQVPQQQLMQLSSAAHQMLFNRMVYNLAVKVGVEDISELVSDDDVDELQTSLNNQLQFVDQPQEGQNPGQADKDNKE
;
A
#
# COMPACT_ATOMS: atom_id res chain seq x y z
N MET A 1 -9.14 -10.58 5.23
CA MET A 1 -10.59 -10.38 5.49
C MET A 1 -11.32 -10.31 4.15
N LYS A 2 -12.46 -11.00 4.01
CA LYS A 2 -13.33 -10.91 2.81
C LYS A 2 -14.41 -9.86 3.07
N LEU A 3 -14.56 -8.88 2.20
CA LEU A 3 -15.71 -7.97 2.25
C LEU A 3 -16.93 -8.72 1.71
N VAL A 4 -18.00 -8.72 2.48
CA VAL A 4 -19.30 -9.29 2.10
C VAL A 4 -20.36 -8.21 2.20
N ASP A 5 -21.30 -8.19 1.26
CA ASP A 5 -22.43 -7.27 1.31
C ASP A 5 -23.49 -7.76 2.33
N PRO A 6 -24.54 -6.96 2.62
CA PRO A 6 -25.61 -7.38 3.53
C PRO A 6 -26.39 -8.63 3.09
N SER A 7 -26.22 -9.10 1.85
CA SER A 7 -26.79 -10.36 1.35
C SER A 7 -25.85 -11.57 1.50
N GLY A 8 -24.64 -11.36 2.04
CA GLY A 8 -23.64 -12.40 2.26
C GLY A 8 -22.81 -12.72 1.01
N LYS A 9 -22.91 -11.92 -0.06
CA LYS A 9 -22.12 -12.11 -1.28
C LYS A 9 -20.76 -11.44 -1.12
N GLU A 10 -19.71 -12.14 -1.55
CA GLU A 10 -18.35 -11.59 -1.58
C GLU A 10 -18.29 -10.38 -2.52
N VAL A 11 -18.06 -9.21 -1.94
CA VAL A 11 -17.91 -7.95 -2.68
C VAL A 11 -16.50 -7.93 -3.23
N THR A 12 -16.37 -8.36 -4.48
CA THR A 12 -15.14 -8.17 -5.23
C THR A 12 -15.13 -6.77 -5.84
N SER A 13 -13.98 -6.11 -5.88
CA SER A 13 -13.82 -4.79 -6.49
C SER A 13 -14.28 -4.72 -7.96
N LYS A 14 -14.33 -5.87 -8.65
CA LYS A 14 -14.76 -5.98 -10.05
C LYS A 14 -16.27 -5.85 -10.26
N GLU A 15 -17.08 -6.19 -9.27
CA GLU A 15 -18.56 -6.16 -9.40
C GLU A 15 -19.18 -4.93 -8.73
N ASN A 16 -18.40 -4.20 -7.92
CA ASN A 16 -18.88 -3.03 -7.20
C ASN A 16 -18.76 -1.75 -8.05
N LYS A 17 -19.87 -1.37 -8.69
CA LYS A 17 -19.94 -0.16 -9.55
C LYS A 17 -19.62 1.13 -8.79
N GLU A 18 -20.02 1.24 -7.53
CA GLU A 18 -19.77 2.42 -6.71
C GLU A 18 -18.28 2.55 -6.39
N ALA A 19 -17.63 1.45 -5.98
CA ALA A 19 -16.20 1.41 -5.76
C ALA A 19 -15.42 1.81 -7.02
N GLY A 20 -15.81 1.28 -8.19
CA GLY A 20 -15.19 1.67 -9.47
C GLY A 20 -15.39 3.14 -9.84
N GLN A 21 -16.54 3.74 -9.50
CA GLN A 21 -16.75 5.18 -9.69
C GLN A 21 -15.88 6.03 -8.76
N LEU A 22 -15.75 5.64 -7.49
CA LEU A 22 -14.89 6.32 -6.53
C LEU A 22 -13.42 6.21 -6.91
N GLU A 23 -12.97 5.05 -7.38
CA GLU A 23 -11.62 4.83 -7.91
C GLU A 23 -11.34 5.76 -9.09
N LYS A 24 -12.27 5.86 -10.05
CA LYS A 24 -12.14 6.79 -11.18
C LYS A 24 -12.02 8.25 -10.73
N GLN A 25 -12.80 8.66 -9.73
CA GLN A 25 -12.72 10.02 -9.18
C GLN A 25 -11.39 10.28 -8.47
N LEU A 26 -10.85 9.28 -7.77
CA LEU A 26 -9.54 9.35 -7.14
C LEU A 26 -8.44 9.49 -8.20
N THR A 27 -8.48 8.70 -9.27
CA THR A 27 -7.55 8.82 -10.41
C THR A 27 -7.54 10.21 -11.01
N GLN A 28 -8.72 10.81 -11.24
CA GLN A 28 -8.82 12.20 -11.72
C GLN A 28 -8.20 13.21 -10.76
N LYS A 29 -8.28 12.97 -9.45
CA LYS A 29 -7.65 13.83 -8.44
C LYS A 29 -6.13 13.67 -8.43
N ILE A 30 -5.62 12.45 -8.62
CA ILE A 30 -4.19 12.16 -8.78
C ILE A 30 -3.64 12.89 -10.00
N GLU A 31 -4.32 12.77 -11.16
CA GLU A 31 -3.94 13.46 -12.40
C GLU A 31 -3.86 14.97 -12.20
N LYS A 32 -4.89 15.56 -11.58
CA LYS A 32 -4.91 17.00 -11.27
C LYS A 32 -3.78 17.42 -10.32
N LEU A 33 -3.44 16.59 -9.33
CA LEU A 33 -2.35 16.88 -8.39
C LEU A 33 -0.99 16.86 -9.10
N LEU A 34 -0.79 15.94 -10.05
CA LEU A 34 0.47 15.76 -10.77
C LEU A 34 0.63 16.69 -11.97
N GLU A 35 -0.46 17.24 -12.51
CA GLU A 35 -0.47 18.10 -13.69
C GLU A 35 0.60 19.22 -13.65
N PRO A 36 0.77 20.00 -12.55
CA PRO A 36 1.78 21.07 -12.51
C PRO A 36 3.21 20.54 -12.62
N VAL A 37 3.49 19.38 -12.01
CA VAL A 37 4.81 18.73 -12.04
C VAL A 37 5.08 18.23 -13.45
N MET A 38 4.12 17.53 -14.05
CA MET A 38 4.21 16.99 -15.40
C MET A 38 4.40 18.10 -16.44
N ASN A 39 3.71 19.23 -16.28
CA ASN A 39 3.85 20.38 -17.18
C ASN A 39 5.25 21.00 -17.09
N LYS A 40 5.81 21.16 -15.89
CA LYS A 40 7.20 21.64 -15.73
C LYS A 40 8.22 20.74 -16.41
N ILE A 41 8.05 19.42 -16.30
CA ILE A 41 8.99 18.46 -16.91
C ILE A 41 8.90 18.50 -18.44
N LYS A 42 7.67 18.55 -18.99
CA LYS A 42 7.45 18.71 -20.43
C LYS A 42 8.08 19.99 -20.97
N LEU A 43 7.90 21.11 -20.26
CA LEU A 43 8.48 22.42 -20.64
C LEU A 43 10.01 22.42 -20.60
N ALA A 44 10.61 21.63 -19.72
CA ALA A 44 12.07 21.44 -19.66
C ALA A 44 12.62 20.52 -20.77
N GLY A 45 11.76 20.02 -21.67
CA GLY A 45 12.15 19.06 -22.71
C GLY A 45 12.52 17.68 -22.17
N GLY A 46 12.26 17.41 -20.89
CA GLY A 46 12.59 16.15 -20.24
C GLY A 46 11.56 15.07 -20.52
N GLN A 47 12.03 13.85 -20.79
CA GLN A 47 11.21 12.65 -20.64
C GLN A 47 11.33 12.16 -19.21
N VAL A 48 10.20 11.87 -18.56
CA VAL A 48 10.20 11.23 -17.23
C VAL A 48 10.37 9.72 -17.44
N PRO A 49 11.42 9.10 -16.89
CA PRO A 49 11.55 7.65 -16.87
C PRO A 49 10.31 6.99 -16.24
N GLN A 50 9.90 5.83 -16.75
CA GLN A 50 8.71 5.12 -16.27
C GLN A 50 8.75 4.84 -14.75
N GLN A 51 9.93 4.54 -14.21
CA GLN A 51 10.12 4.32 -12.77
C GLN A 51 9.82 5.59 -11.95
N GLN A 52 10.23 6.76 -12.44
CA GLN A 52 9.93 8.03 -11.78
C GLN A 52 8.43 8.39 -11.90
N LEU A 53 7.79 8.06 -13.02
CA LEU A 53 6.33 8.22 -13.15
C LEU A 53 5.57 7.37 -12.14
N MET A 54 5.98 6.12 -11.95
CA MET A 54 5.38 5.24 -10.93
C MET A 54 5.59 5.79 -9.52
N GLN A 55 6.78 6.28 -9.20
CA GLN A 55 7.07 6.90 -7.90
C GLN A 55 6.22 8.16 -7.67
N LEU A 56 6.11 9.04 -8.67
CA LEU A 56 5.26 10.24 -8.60
C LEU A 56 3.79 9.88 -8.40
N SER A 57 3.28 8.89 -9.13
CA SER A 57 1.92 8.40 -9.00
C SER A 57 1.65 7.80 -7.62
N SER A 58 2.56 6.97 -7.10
CA SER A 58 2.47 6.40 -5.76
C SER A 58 2.49 7.48 -4.68
N ALA A 59 3.38 8.46 -4.79
CA ALA A 59 3.44 9.58 -3.85
C ALA A 59 2.14 10.42 -3.87
N ALA A 60 1.63 10.75 -5.06
CA ALA A 60 0.37 11.46 -5.21
C ALA A 60 -0.82 10.69 -4.62
N HIS A 61 -0.86 9.37 -4.85
CA HIS A 61 -1.85 8.50 -4.23
C HIS A 61 -1.76 8.55 -2.71
N GLN A 62 -0.56 8.39 -2.12
CA GLN A 62 -0.36 8.44 -0.67
C GLN A 62 -0.81 9.78 -0.07
N MET A 63 -0.48 10.90 -0.72
CA MET A 63 -0.90 12.23 -0.26
C MET A 63 -2.43 12.37 -0.24
N LEU A 64 -3.11 11.93 -1.30
CA LEU A 64 -4.57 11.99 -1.37
C LEU A 64 -5.22 11.00 -0.41
N PHE A 65 -4.66 9.81 -0.25
CA PHE A 65 -5.11 8.82 0.71
C PHE A 65 -5.03 9.35 2.15
N ASN A 66 -3.88 9.88 2.55
CA ASN A 66 -3.71 10.51 3.87
C ASN A 66 -4.73 11.64 4.08
N ARG A 67 -5.00 12.44 3.04
CA ARG A 67 -6.02 13.50 3.12
C ARG A 67 -7.44 12.94 3.24
N MET A 68 -7.75 11.84 2.59
CA MET A 68 -9.05 11.16 2.72
C MET A 68 -9.24 10.60 4.12
N VAL A 69 -8.23 9.91 4.69
CA VAL A 69 -8.27 9.40 6.07
C VAL A 69 -8.47 10.54 7.06
N TYR A 70 -7.71 11.62 6.94
CA TYR A 70 -7.88 12.81 7.77
C TYR A 70 -9.31 13.39 7.68
N ASN A 71 -9.82 13.58 6.45
CA ASN A 71 -11.17 14.10 6.26
C ASN A 71 -12.24 13.15 6.84
N LEU A 72 -12.01 11.84 6.80
CA LEU A 72 -12.89 10.85 7.40
C LEU A 72 -12.86 10.96 8.92
N ALA A 73 -11.67 10.99 9.53
CA ALA A 73 -11.48 11.17 10.97
C ALA A 73 -12.23 12.41 11.49
N VAL A 74 -12.05 13.55 10.82
CA VAL A 74 -12.78 14.79 11.15
C VAL A 74 -14.29 14.63 11.00
N LYS A 75 -14.76 13.95 9.94
CA LYS A 75 -16.21 13.75 9.71
C LYS A 75 -16.88 12.87 10.75
N VAL A 76 -16.16 11.89 11.30
CA VAL A 76 -16.68 10.99 12.33
C VAL A 76 -16.47 11.52 13.75
N GLY A 77 -15.86 12.70 13.90
CA GLY A 77 -15.70 13.39 15.17
C GLY A 77 -14.52 12.92 16.01
N VAL A 78 -13.49 12.35 15.39
CA VAL A 78 -12.24 11.99 16.09
C VAL A 78 -11.52 13.27 16.50
N GLU A 79 -11.25 13.40 17.79
CA GLU A 79 -10.51 14.53 18.37
C GLU A 79 -9.07 14.15 18.72
N ASP A 80 -8.84 12.88 19.06
CA ASP A 80 -7.52 12.32 19.36
C ASP A 80 -7.15 11.19 18.38
N ILE A 81 -5.95 11.26 17.78
CA ILE A 81 -5.47 10.25 16.84
C ILE A 81 -5.30 8.88 17.50
N SER A 82 -5.06 8.84 18.82
CA SER A 82 -4.97 7.60 19.59
C SER A 82 -6.28 6.80 19.61
N GLU A 83 -7.41 7.41 19.23
CA GLU A 83 -8.69 6.70 19.01
C GLU A 83 -8.70 5.87 17.71
N LEU A 84 -7.82 6.20 16.75
CA LEU A 84 -7.71 5.52 15.46
C LEU A 84 -6.47 4.62 15.36
N VAL A 85 -5.37 5.02 16.02
CA VAL A 85 -4.11 4.29 16.06
C VAL A 85 -3.53 4.44 17.47
N SER A 86 -3.64 3.39 18.26
CA SER A 86 -3.13 3.35 19.64
C SER A 86 -1.62 3.08 19.69
N ASP A 87 -1.00 3.30 20.85
CA ASP A 87 0.41 2.95 21.07
C ASP A 87 0.66 1.43 20.90
N ASP A 88 -0.29 0.60 21.31
CA ASP A 88 -0.22 -0.86 21.12
C ASP A 88 -0.21 -1.23 19.62
N ASP A 89 -1.01 -0.54 18.78
CA ASP A 89 -1.00 -0.74 17.33
C ASP A 89 0.38 -0.36 16.74
N VAL A 90 0.99 0.72 17.24
CA VAL A 90 2.32 1.16 16.81
C VAL A 90 3.37 0.11 17.18
N ASP A 91 3.32 -0.44 18.38
CA ASP A 91 4.25 -1.47 18.85
C ASP A 91 4.13 -2.79 18.05
N GLU A 92 2.89 -3.20 17.70
CA GLU A 92 2.65 -4.36 16.84
C GLU A 92 3.19 -4.13 15.42
N LEU A 93 2.94 -2.94 14.84
CA LEU A 93 3.44 -2.57 13.52
C LEU A 93 4.97 -2.46 13.50
N GLN A 94 5.58 -1.94 14.56
CA GLN A 94 7.03 -1.88 14.71
C GLN A 94 7.63 -3.29 14.77
N THR A 95 7.03 -4.21 15.52
CA THR A 95 7.46 -5.60 15.59
C THR A 95 7.35 -6.26 14.21
N SER A 96 6.24 -6.05 13.51
CA SER A 96 6.02 -6.55 12.15
C SER A 96 7.05 -6.01 11.16
N LEU A 97 7.37 -4.72 11.23
CA LEU A 97 8.38 -4.06 10.40
C LEU A 97 9.78 -4.61 10.67
N ASN A 98 10.16 -4.77 11.95
CA ASN A 98 11.46 -5.32 12.33
C ASN A 98 11.63 -6.74 11.80
N ASN A 99 10.61 -7.59 11.91
CA ASN A 99 10.64 -8.93 11.36
C ASN A 99 10.84 -8.92 9.84
N GLN A 100 10.12 -8.03 9.12
CA GLN A 100 10.29 -7.88 7.67
C GLN A 100 11.72 -7.43 7.31
N LEU A 101 12.30 -6.48 8.03
CA LEU A 101 13.67 -6.01 7.80
C LEU A 101 14.72 -7.07 8.14
N GLN A 102 14.53 -7.86 9.20
CA GLN A 102 15.43 -8.97 9.53
C GLN A 102 15.52 -10.04 8.43
N PHE A 103 14.45 -10.27 7.67
CA PHE A 103 14.50 -11.13 6.47
C PHE A 103 15.29 -10.50 5.31
N VAL A 104 15.41 -9.17 5.27
CA VAL A 104 16.16 -8.45 4.22
C VAL A 104 17.66 -8.42 4.53
N ASP A 105 18.02 -8.43 5.82
CA ASP A 105 19.41 -8.44 6.30
C ASP A 105 20.01 -9.84 6.48
N GLN A 106 19.34 -10.91 6.03
CA GLN A 106 20.01 -12.21 5.89
C GLN A 106 20.76 -12.23 4.55
N PRO A 107 22.10 -12.08 4.52
CA PRO A 107 22.84 -12.69 3.43
C PRO A 107 22.48 -14.18 3.43
N GLN A 108 22.23 -14.73 2.24
CA GLN A 108 22.08 -16.17 2.05
C GLN A 108 23.40 -16.88 2.41
N GLU A 109 23.75 -16.94 3.68
CA GLU A 109 24.76 -17.86 4.19
C GLU A 109 24.07 -19.19 4.50
N GLY A 110 23.99 -20.00 3.44
CA GLY A 110 24.15 -21.44 3.47
C GLY A 110 23.29 -22.20 4.47
N GLN A 111 22.13 -22.71 4.02
CA GLN A 111 21.58 -23.94 4.55
C GLN A 111 20.60 -24.60 3.56
N ASN A 112 21.16 -25.42 2.67
CA ASN A 112 20.71 -26.80 2.42
C ASN A 112 21.60 -27.45 1.34
N PRO A 113 21.85 -28.78 1.35
CA PRO A 113 21.03 -29.82 1.99
C PRO A 113 21.83 -30.77 2.90
N GLY A 114 21.40 -30.92 4.15
CA GLY A 114 21.83 -32.02 5.01
C GLY A 114 21.38 -33.36 4.42
N GLN A 115 22.38 -34.15 4.05
CA GLN A 115 22.33 -35.55 3.64
C GLN A 115 21.18 -36.36 4.26
N ALA A 116 20.23 -36.76 3.41
CA ALA A 116 19.53 -38.01 3.58
C ALA A 116 20.51 -39.14 3.21
N ASP A 117 21.31 -39.58 4.19
CA ASP A 117 22.04 -40.84 4.13
C ASP A 117 21.59 -41.69 5.30
N LYS A 118 20.42 -42.32 5.12
CA LYS A 118 20.01 -43.51 5.87
C LYS A 118 19.25 -44.45 4.94
N ASP A 119 19.83 -45.64 4.81
CA ASP A 119 19.19 -46.92 4.52
C ASP A 119 18.70 -47.19 3.09
N ASN A 120 19.53 -47.87 2.29
CA ASN A 120 19.35 -49.33 2.16
C ASN A 120 20.56 -50.00 1.47
N LYS A 121 21.31 -50.75 2.27
CA LYS A 121 22.05 -51.94 1.85
C LYS A 121 21.17 -53.17 2.15
N GLU A 122 21.33 -54.17 1.28
CA GLU A 122 20.77 -55.54 1.27
C GLU A 122 19.42 -55.75 0.59
#